data_AF-A0A972NF10-F1
#
_entry.id   AF-A0A972NF10-F1
#
_cell.length_a   1.000
_cell.length_b   1.000
_cell.length_c   1.000
_cell.angle_alpha   90.00
_cell.angle_beta   90.00
_cell.angle_gamma   90.00
#
_symmetry.space_group_name_H-M   'P 1'
#
loop_
_entity.id
_entity.type
_entity.pdbx_description
1 polymer ?
#
loop_
_entity_poly.entity_id
_entity_poly.type
_entity_poly.pdbx_seq_one_letter_code
_entity_poly.pdbx_strand_id
1 'polypeptide(L)' 'MDLSALQRRLAEEFLSRALKAEGDERRELLMRVFRLLYPLYAESKGPRLLELYTLLKEGKAVDEALSFAQELLRER' A
#
# COMPACT_ATOMS: atom_id res chain seq x y z
N MET A 1 -2.25 22.18 -7.64
CA MET A 1 -2.60 21.12 -6.66
C MET A 1 -1.58 20.01 -6.87
N ASP A 2 -0.83 19.62 -5.84
CA ASP A 2 0.20 18.58 -5.97
C ASP A 2 -0.46 17.20 -6.01
N LEU A 3 -0.40 16.57 -7.18
CA LEU A 3 -1.00 15.25 -7.41
C LEU A 3 -0.40 14.18 -6.50
N SER A 4 0.89 14.32 -6.15
CA SER A 4 1.58 13.38 -5.26
C SER A 4 1.05 13.47 -3.83
N ALA A 5 0.76 14.69 -3.35
CA ALA A 5 0.20 14.92 -2.02
C ALA A 5 -1.23 14.36 -1.89
N LEU A 6 -2.07 14.53 -2.92
CA LEU A 6 -3.41 13.94 -2.96
C LEU A 6 -3.34 12.41 -2.99
N GLN A 7 -2.45 11.85 -3.82
CA GLN A 7 -2.24 10.41 -3.94
C GLN A 7 -1.76 9.78 -2.62
N ARG A 8 -0.83 10.45 -1.92
CA ARG A 8 -0.35 10.03 -0.60
C ARG A 8 -1.47 10.06 0.43
N ARG A 9 -2.27 11.14 0.48
CA ARG A 9 -3.42 11.25 1.38
C ARG A 9 -4.44 10.12 1.16
N LEU A 10 -4.74 9.81 -0.10
CA LEU A 10 -5.63 8.68 -0.43
C LEU A 10 -5.04 7.34 0.03
N ALA A 11 -3.73 7.14 -0.13
CA ALA A 11 -3.05 5.94 0.35
C ALA A 11 -3.15 5.81 1.88
N GLU A 12 -2.99 6.91 2.61
CA GLU A 12 -3.16 6.96 4.07
C GLU A 12 -4.61 6.64 4.49
N GLU A 13 -5.61 7.18 3.78
CA GLU A 13 -7.02 6.89 4.04
C GLU A 13 -7.35 5.40 3.83
N PHE A 14 -6.87 4.79 2.74
CA PHE A 14 -7.03 3.35 2.50
C PHE A 14 -6.28 2.49 3.52
N LEU A 15 -5.07 2.89 3.93
CA LEU A 15 -4.29 2.18 4.94
C LEU A 15 -4.97 2.22 6.31
N SER A 16 -5.53 3.37 6.70
CA SER A 16 -6.30 3.54 7.93
C SER A 16 -7.52 2.60 7.99
N ARG A 17 -8.17 2.37 6.84
CA ARG A 17 -9.25 1.38 6.72
C ARG A 17 -8.71 -0.05 6.78
N ALA A 18 -7.60 -0.35 6.11
CA ALA A 18 -7.00 -1.68 6.10
C ALA A 18 -6.62 -2.16 7.51
N LEU A 19 -6.16 -1.25 8.38
CA LEU A 19 -5.85 -1.53 9.79
C LEU A 19 -7.05 -2.01 10.61
N LYS A 20 -8.27 -1.68 10.19
CA LYS A 20 -9.53 -2.04 10.89
C LYS A 20 -10.29 -3.16 10.19
N ALA A 21 -10.01 -3.39 8.91
CA ALA A 21 -10.62 -4.46 8.13
C ALA A 21 -9.96 -5.81 8.43
N GLU A 22 -10.60 -6.91 8.04
CA GLU A 22 -10.09 -8.27 8.15
C GLU A 22 -10.28 -9.04 6.83
N GLY A 23 -9.61 -10.19 6.70
CA GLY A 23 -9.73 -11.09 5.57
C GLY A 23 -9.54 -10.41 4.20
N ASP A 24 -10.46 -10.70 3.29
CA ASP A 24 -10.41 -10.20 1.91
C ASP A 24 -10.54 -8.68 1.80
N GLU A 25 -11.30 -8.03 2.69
CA GLU A 25 -11.44 -6.58 2.68
C GLU A 25 -10.09 -5.90 2.99
N ARG A 26 -9.38 -6.38 4.02
CA ARG A 26 -8.02 -5.87 4.36
C ARG A 26 -7.09 -6.00 3.16
N ARG A 27 -7.09 -7.18 2.52
CA ARG A 27 -6.26 -7.47 1.34
C ARG A 27 -6.56 -6.52 0.17
N GLU A 28 -7.83 -6.32 -0.17
CA GLU A 28 -8.23 -5.41 -1.25
C GLU A 28 -7.85 -3.95 -0.97
N LEU A 29 -8.00 -3.50 0.27
CA LEU A 29 -7.58 -2.17 0.69
C LEU A 29 -6.07 -1.99 0.53
N LEU A 30 -5.27 -2.97 0.98
CA LEU A 30 -3.81 -2.95 0.79
C LEU A 30 -3.42 -2.93 -0.70
N MET A 31 -4.12 -3.69 -1.55
CA MET A 31 -3.89 -3.63 -3.00
C MET A 31 -4.11 -2.22 -3.57
N ARG A 32 -5.12 -1.47 -3.07
CA ARG A 32 -5.36 -0.07 -3.47
C ARG A 32 -4.25 0.85 -2.97
N VAL A 33 -3.80 0.67 -1.72
CA VAL A 33 -2.65 1.40 -1.16
C VAL A 33 -1.43 1.21 -2.06
N PHE A 34 -1.10 -0.03 -2.41
CA PHE A 34 0.08 -0.34 -3.23
C PHE A 34 0.02 0.27 -4.63
N ARG A 35 -1.16 0.29 -5.27
CA ARG A 35 -1.33 1.00 -6.55
C ARG A 35 -1.09 2.50 -6.43
N LEU A 36 -1.44 3.11 -5.29
CA LEU A 36 -1.20 4.52 -5.04
C LEU A 36 0.25 4.80 -4.62
N LEU A 37 0.93 3.88 -3.93
CA LEU A 37 2.33 4.07 -3.54
C LEU A 37 3.29 3.79 -4.71
N TYR A 38 2.95 2.89 -5.64
CA TYR A 38 3.88 2.49 -6.71
C TYR A 38 4.43 3.66 -7.53
N PRO A 39 3.62 4.61 -8.05
CA PRO A 39 4.17 5.74 -8.81
C PRO A 39 5.05 6.68 -7.98
N LEU A 40 4.88 6.70 -6.65
CA LEU A 40 5.66 7.57 -5.74
C LEU A 40 7.02 6.97 -5.38
N TYR A 41 7.14 5.63 -5.37
CA TYR A 41 8.33 4.91 -4.92
C TYR A 41 8.90 3.95 -5.98
N ALA A 42 8.52 4.11 -7.25
CA ALA A 42 8.89 3.19 -8.33
C ALA A 42 10.42 3.03 -8.46
N GLU A 43 11.17 4.12 -8.31
CA GLU A 43 12.63 4.12 -8.49
C GLU A 43 13.39 3.47 -7.33
N SER A 44 12.88 3.55 -6.10
CA SER A 44 13.60 3.12 -4.89
C SER A 44 13.07 1.82 -4.29
N LYS A 45 11.75 1.64 -4.28
CA LYS A 45 11.05 0.52 -3.60
C LYS A 45 10.09 -0.21 -4.54
N GLY A 46 10.09 0.12 -5.84
CA GLY A 46 9.20 -0.43 -6.86
C GLY A 46 9.17 -1.97 -6.93
N PRO A 47 10.33 -2.67 -7.01
CA PRO A 47 10.35 -4.13 -7.06
C PRO A 47 9.64 -4.78 -5.87
N ARG A 48 9.86 -4.24 -4.66
CA ARG A 48 9.25 -4.76 -3.44
C ARG A 48 7.75 -4.47 -3.37
N LEU A 49 7.31 -3.31 -3.83
CA LEU A 49 5.88 -3.00 -4.00
C LEU A 49 5.20 -4.00 -4.95
N LEU A 50 5.82 -4.30 -6.10
CA LEU A 50 5.25 -5.23 -7.07
C LEU A 50 5.21 -6.68 -6.56
N GLU A 51 6.24 -7.11 -5.84
CA GLU A 51 6.29 -8.44 -5.22
C GLU A 51 5.13 -8.62 -4.24
N LEU A 52 5.01 -7.73 -3.25
CA LEU A 52 3.96 -7.79 -2.25
C LEU A 52 2.56 -7.61 -2.87
N TYR A 53 2.42 -6.76 -3.88
CA TYR A 53 1.17 -6.64 -4.63
C TYR A 53 0.77 -7.94 -5.33
N THR A 54 1.75 -8.68 -5.86
CA THR A 54 1.53 -9.99 -6.50
C THR A 54 1.14 -11.04 -5.47
N LEU A 55 1.82 -11.08 -4.32
CA LEU A 55 1.48 -11.97 -3.21
C LEU A 55 0.08 -11.69 -2.66
N LEU A 56 -0.32 -10.42 -2.55
CA LEU A 56 -1.67 -10.03 -2.16
C LEU A 56 -2.72 -10.58 -3.13
N LYS A 57 -2.47 -10.60 -4.45
CA LYS A 57 -3.41 -11.22 -5.41
C LYS A 57 -3.61 -12.71 -5.18
N GLU A 58 -2.60 -13.39 -4.63
CA GLU A 58 -2.66 -14.81 -4.26
C GLU A 58 -3.23 -15.03 -2.84
N GLY A 59 -3.64 -13.98 -2.13
CA GLY A 59 -4.11 -14.07 -0.74
C GLY A 59 -2.99 -14.27 0.29
N LYS A 60 -1.74 -13.94 -0.05
CA LYS A 60 -0.56 -14.07 0.81
C LYS A 60 -0.03 -12.70 1.25
N ALA A 61 0.89 -12.71 2.21
CA ALA A 61 1.68 -11.55 2.64
C ALA A 61 0.87 -10.32 3.11
N VAL A 62 -0.32 -10.51 3.69
CA VAL A 62 -1.19 -9.40 4.14
C VAL A 62 -0.52 -8.55 5.21
N ASP A 63 0.03 -9.15 6.26
CA ASP A 63 0.66 -8.42 7.38
C ASP A 63 1.99 -7.76 6.98
N GLU A 64 2.73 -8.41 6.08
CA GLU A 64 3.97 -7.90 5.52
C GLU A 64 3.69 -6.68 4.62
N ALA A 65 2.68 -6.78 3.74
CA ALA A 65 2.25 -5.67 2.91
C ALA A 65 1.74 -4.48 3.75
N LEU A 66 0.99 -4.77 4.83
CA LEU A 66 0.53 -3.75 5.77
C LEU A 66 1.71 -3.02 6.42
N SER A 67 2.66 -3.78 6.96
CA SER A 67 3.84 -3.24 7.64
C SER A 67 4.70 -2.41 6.68
N PHE A 68 4.88 -2.88 5.44
CA PHE A 68 5.65 -2.16 4.43
C PHE A 68 4.96 -0.87 3.97
N ALA A 69 3.64 -0.87 3.78
CA ALA A 69 2.90 0.37 3.48
C ALA A 69 3.03 1.41 4.60
N GLN A 70 3.04 0.97 5.86
CA GLN A 70 3.27 1.86 7.01
C GLN A 70 4.69 2.44 7.03
N GLU A 71 5.71 1.65 6.66
CA GLU A 71 7.09 2.12 6.53
C GLU A 71 7.18 3.24 5.49
N LEU A 72 6.70 2.99 4.26
CA LEU A 72 6.76 3.94 3.16
C LEU A 72 6.10 5.28 3.51
N LEU A 73 4.92 5.24 4.13
CA LEU A 73 4.19 6.46 4.51
C LEU A 73 4.79 7.19 5.73
N ARG A 74 5.73 6.58 6.47
CA ARG A 74 6.47 7.23 7.58
C ARG A 74 7.79 7.86 7.14
N GLU A 75 8.39 7.39 6.05
CA GLU A 75 9.56 8.05 5.44
C GLU A 75 9.14 9.50 5.07
N ARG A 76 9.78 10.49 5.72
CA ARG A 76 9.56 11.93 5.51
C ARG A 76 10.66 12.49 4.62
#